data_AF-A0A967L7N5-F1
#
_entry.id   AF-A0A967L7N5-F1
#
_cell.length_a   1.000
_cell.length_b   1.000
_cell.length_c   1.000
_cell.angle_alpha   90.00
_cell.angle_beta   90.00
_cell.angle_gamma   90.00
#
_symmetry.space_group_name_H-M   'P 1'
#
loop_
_entity.id
_entity.type
_entity.pdbx_description
1 polymer ?
#
loop_
_entity_poly.entity_id
_entity_poly.type
_entity_poly.pdbx_seq_one_letter_code
_entity_poly.pdbx_strand_id
1 'polypeptide(L)' 'RKAGCQCGLVLNPATPLSAAEPYLDQIDLLLAMTVVPGFGGQAFMPEVMPKVEEAARLRRERG' A
#
# COMPACT_ATOMS: atom_id res chain seq x y z
N ARG A 1 20.18 -2.67 -5.23
CA ARG A 1 19.22 -2.22 -6.28
C ARG A 1 20.01 -1.75 -7.51
N LYS A 2 19.67 -2.18 -8.72
CA LYS A 2 20.50 -1.92 -9.93
C LYS A 2 20.37 -0.50 -10.51
N ALA A 3 19.19 0.13 -10.39
CA ALA A 3 18.89 1.44 -10.97
C ALA A 3 19.09 2.63 -10.02
N GLY A 4 19.52 2.41 -8.76
CA GLY A 4 19.60 3.47 -7.75
C GLY A 4 18.26 4.03 -7.26
N CYS A 5 17.12 3.46 -7.66
CA CYS A 5 15.77 3.93 -7.29
C CYS A 5 15.16 3.17 -6.11
N GLN A 6 14.26 3.83 -5.38
CA GLN A 6 13.36 3.19 -4.42
C GLN A 6 12.26 2.36 -5.15
N CYS A 7 11.67 1.39 -4.46
CA CYS A 7 10.67 0.44 -4.96
C CYS A 7 9.42 0.66 -4.13
N GLY A 8 8.37 1.12 -4.79
CA GLY A 8 7.06 1.24 -4.20
C GLY A 8 6.14 0.13 -4.69
N LEU A 9 5.28 -0.36 -3.81
CA LEU A 9 4.14 -1.21 -4.16
C LEU A 9 2.84 -0.46 -3.84
N VAL A 10 1.89 -0.52 -4.76
CA VAL A 10 0.61 0.18 -4.65
C VAL A 10 -0.52 -0.85 -4.59
N LEU A 11 -1.45 -0.66 -3.65
CA LEU A 11 -2.68 -1.44 -3.55
C LEU A 11 -3.88 -0.59 -3.97
N ASN A 12 -4.68 -1.11 -4.90
CA ASN A 12 -5.99 -0.57 -5.20
C ASN A 12 -6.96 -0.80 -4.02
N PRO A 13 -8.09 -0.07 -3.92
CA PRO A 13 -9.03 -0.22 -2.81
C PRO A 13 -9.50 -1.67 -2.60
N ALA A 14 -9.82 -2.38 -3.69
CA ALA A 14 -10.30 -3.76 -3.65
C ALA A 14 -9.20 -4.81 -3.42
N THR A 15 -7.91 -4.45 -3.57
CA THR A 15 -6.81 -5.41 -3.39
C THR A 15 -6.50 -5.58 -1.90
N PRO A 16 -6.57 -6.79 -1.32
CA PRO A 16 -6.30 -6.99 0.10
C PRO A 16 -4.81 -6.76 0.43
N LEU A 17 -4.52 -6.41 1.70
CA LEU A 17 -3.14 -6.24 2.18
C LEU A 17 -2.31 -7.51 2.06
N SER A 18 -2.93 -8.68 2.21
CA SER A 18 -2.26 -9.98 2.09
C SER A 18 -1.59 -10.20 0.74
N ALA A 19 -2.02 -9.51 -0.32
CA ALA A 19 -1.35 -9.55 -1.62
C ALA A 19 0.03 -8.86 -1.60
N ALA A 20 0.26 -7.93 -0.67
CA ALA A 20 1.53 -7.24 -0.49
C ALA A 20 2.46 -7.96 0.50
N GLU A 21 1.93 -8.79 1.41
CA GLU A 21 2.71 -9.44 2.48
C GLU A 21 3.98 -10.17 2.01
N PRO A 22 3.98 -10.95 0.90
CA PRO A 22 5.18 -11.63 0.42
C PRO A 22 6.31 -10.69 -0.05
N TYR A 23 6.00 -9.42 -0.26
CA TYR A 23 6.90 -8.44 -0.85
C TYR A 23 7.34 -7.35 0.13
N LEU A 24 6.85 -7.35 1.37
CA LEU A 24 7.09 -6.26 2.34
C LEU A 24 8.59 -6.02 2.58
N ASP A 25 9.40 -7.08 2.61
CA ASP A 25 10.86 -6.99 2.82
C ASP A 25 11.63 -6.50 1.57
N GLN A 26 10.95 -6.29 0.45
CA GLN A 26 11.55 -5.93 -0.85
C GLN A 26 11.22 -4.49 -1.29
N ILE A 27 10.34 -3.81 -0.56
CA ILE A 27 9.82 -2.48 -0.92
C ILE A 27 10.27 -1.44 0.10
N ASP A 28 10.44 -0.19 -0.34
CA ASP A 28 10.71 0.94 0.57
C ASP A 28 9.43 1.71 0.91
N LEU A 29 8.37 1.52 0.11
CA LEU A 29 7.09 2.21 0.26
C LEU A 29 5.94 1.27 -0.11
N LEU A 30 4.96 1.17 0.79
CA LEU A 30 3.65 0.62 0.48
C LEU A 30 2.63 1.77 0.46
N LEU A 31 1.88 1.90 -0.64
CA LEU A 31 0.86 2.92 -0.81
C LEU A 31 -0.51 2.26 -0.98
N ALA A 32 -1.48 2.65 -0.17
CA ALA A 32 -2.87 2.24 -0.33
C ALA A 32 -3.65 3.36 -1.04
N MET A 33 -4.25 3.04 -2.18
CA MET A 33 -5.11 3.97 -2.89
C MET A 33 -6.44 4.11 -2.15
N THR A 34 -6.84 5.35 -1.87
CA THR A 34 -8.10 5.69 -1.19
C THR A 34 -9.20 6.10 -2.18
N VAL A 35 -8.98 5.81 -3.46
CA VAL A 35 -9.89 5.98 -4.60
C VAL A 35 -9.53 4.92 -5.65
N VAL A 36 -10.42 4.68 -6.63
CA VAL A 36 -10.08 3.82 -7.77
C VAL A 36 -9.12 4.58 -8.70
N PRO A 37 -7.96 4.00 -9.09
CA PRO A 37 -7.03 4.71 -9.97
C PRO A 37 -7.65 5.00 -11.35
N GLY A 38 -7.23 6.10 -11.98
CA GLY A 38 -7.59 6.46 -13.35
C GLY A 38 -7.99 7.92 -13.51
N PHE A 39 -8.81 8.45 -12.58
CA PHE A 39 -9.37 9.81 -12.67
C PHE A 39 -9.19 10.61 -11.39
N GLY A 40 -9.08 11.94 -11.52
CA GLY A 40 -9.02 12.88 -10.39
C GLY A 40 -10.41 13.30 -9.89
N GLY A 41 -10.47 13.90 -8.69
CA GLY A 41 -11.71 14.46 -8.13
C GLY A 41 -12.68 13.44 -7.51
N GLN A 42 -12.23 12.20 -7.32
CA GLN A 42 -13.03 11.16 -6.68
C GLN A 42 -13.15 11.38 -5.16
N ALA A 43 -14.27 10.96 -4.60
CA ALA A 43 -14.48 10.98 -3.15
C ALA A 43 -13.56 9.98 -2.45
N PHE A 44 -13.03 10.37 -1.30
CA PHE A 44 -12.22 9.52 -0.44
C PHE A 44 -13.03 8.29 0.03
N MET A 45 -12.40 7.11 -0.01
CA MET A 45 -12.94 5.82 0.43
C MET A 45 -12.45 5.49 1.85
N PRO A 46 -13.17 5.88 2.92
CA PRO A 46 -12.76 5.65 4.31
C PRO A 46 -12.60 4.18 4.68
N GLU A 47 -13.27 3.27 3.97
CA GLU A 47 -13.15 1.82 4.14
C GLU A 47 -11.74 1.28 3.84
N VAL A 48 -10.87 2.07 3.22
CA VAL A 48 -9.46 1.70 3.01
C VAL A 48 -8.62 1.90 4.28
N MET A 49 -9.04 2.75 5.21
CA MET A 49 -8.24 3.10 6.40
C MET A 49 -7.87 1.92 7.30
N PRO A 50 -8.77 0.95 7.57
CA PRO A 50 -8.38 -0.27 8.31
C PRO A 50 -7.21 -1.02 7.68
N LYS A 51 -7.09 -1.01 6.34
CA LYS A 51 -5.95 -1.61 5.62
C LYS A 51 -4.65 -0.86 5.90
N VAL A 52 -4.71 0.46 6.01
CA VAL A 52 -3.55 1.32 6.33
C VAL A 52 -3.10 1.10 7.76
N GLU A 53 -4.04 1.02 8.71
CA GLU A 53 -3.76 0.73 10.11
C GLU A 53 -3.07 -0.63 10.28
N GLU A 54 -3.57 -1.65 9.59
CA GLU A 54 -2.98 -2.98 9.61
C GLU A 54 -1.58 -3.00 8.97
N ALA A 55 -1.39 -2.33 7.83
CA ALA A 55 -0.06 -2.19 7.23
C ALA A 55 0.93 -1.48 8.17
N ALA A 56 0.48 -0.45 8.89
CA ALA A 56 1.28 0.25 9.88
C ALA A 56 1.57 -0.61 11.14
N ARG A 57 0.67 -1.52 11.51
CA ARG A 57 0.91 -2.53 12.55
C ARG A 57 1.99 -3.51 12.09
N LEU A 58 1.85 -4.10 10.90
CA LEU A 58 2.83 -5.03 10.34
C LEU A 58 4.23 -4.41 10.21
N ARG A 59 4.31 -3.16 9.74
CA ARG A 59 5.58 -2.42 9.68
C ARG A 59 6.24 -2.29 11.06
N ARG A 60 5.46 -1.98 12.10
CA ARG A 60 6.01 -1.90 13.48
C ARG A 60 6.51 -3.26 14.00
N GLU A 61 5.88 -4.34 13.57
CA GLU A 61 6.22 -5.70 14.02
C GLU A 61 7.37 -6.33 13.22
N ARG A 62 7.54 -5.97 11.95
CA ARG A 62 8.44 -6.65 11.00
C ARG A 62 9.59 -5.78 10.47
N GLY A 63 9.52 -4.44 10.58
CA GLY A 63 10.56 -3.50 10.12
C GLY A 63 10.10 -2.56 9.01
#